data_AF-A9AVK7-F1
#
_entry.id   AF-A9AVK7-F1
#
_cell.length_a   1.000
_cell.length_b   1.000
_cell.length_c   1.000
_cell.angle_alpha   90.00
_cell.angle_beta   90.00
_cell.angle_gamma   90.00
#
_symmetry.space_group_name_H-M   'P 1'
#
loop_
_entity.id
_entity.type
_entity.pdbx_description
1 polymer ?
#
loop_
_entity_poly.entity_id
_entity_poly.type
_entity_poly.pdbx_seq_one_letter_code
_entity_poly.pdbx_strand_id
1 'polypeptide(L)'
;MNQDILAQTLLVIQAERIHGGFNTSSAWVDRLVADAGEEQLAERLDAAIGDTWPWEVVADLFGLLTWQTSDNGADLSDTTDDWLREGTNLRRIQIALHGEAYPFHDRAEMVQVLEGIAQRFPEVADRCEELITSRNRMKD
;
A
#
# COMPACT_ATOMS: atom_id res chain seq x y z
N MET A 1 5.75 17.36 -6.11
CA MET A 1 4.44 16.94 -5.59
C MET A 1 3.78 18.11 -4.89
N ASN A 2 2.67 18.56 -5.46
CA ASN A 2 1.82 19.62 -4.97
C ASN A 2 1.02 19.11 -3.76
N GLN A 3 1.17 19.79 -2.63
CA GLN A 3 0.54 19.42 -1.36
C GLN A 3 -0.99 19.56 -1.40
N ASP A 4 -1.51 20.49 -2.19
CA ASP A 4 -2.96 20.66 -2.33
C ASP A 4 -3.58 19.49 -3.12
N ILE A 5 -2.89 19.00 -4.16
CA ILE A 5 -3.34 17.82 -4.92
C ILE A 5 -3.31 16.58 -4.04
N LEU A 6 -2.22 16.36 -3.29
CA LEU A 6 -2.11 15.24 -2.37
C LEU A 6 -3.20 15.28 -1.28
N ALA A 7 -3.37 16.41 -0.60
CA ALA A 7 -4.36 16.57 0.44
C ALA A 7 -5.79 16.35 -0.09
N GLN A 8 -6.12 16.92 -1.25
CA GLN A 8 -7.42 16.73 -1.87
C GLN A 8 -7.66 15.28 -2.30
N THR A 9 -6.62 14.59 -2.79
CA THR A 9 -6.69 13.17 -3.15
C THR A 9 -7.04 12.32 -1.93
N LEU A 10 -6.33 12.51 -0.81
CA LEU A 10 -6.58 11.78 0.45
C LEU A 10 -7.98 12.08 1.02
N LEU A 11 -8.43 13.33 0.98
CA LEU A 11 -9.78 13.71 1.41
C LEU A 11 -10.87 13.01 0.60
N VAL A 12 -10.69 12.92 -0.73
CA VAL A 12 -11.66 12.25 -1.61
C VAL A 12 -11.67 10.75 -1.36
N ILE A 13 -10.50 10.11 -1.24
CA ILE A 13 -10.39 8.69 -0.88
C ILE A 13 -11.10 8.41 0.45
N GLN A 14 -10.83 9.23 1.47
CA GLN A 14 -11.46 9.06 2.78
C GLN A 14 -12.99 9.18 2.71
N ALA A 15 -13.51 10.13 1.95
CA ALA A 15 -14.95 10.29 1.75
C ALA A 15 -15.56 9.09 1.00
N GLU A 16 -14.88 8.61 -0.04
CA GLU A 16 -15.36 7.51 -0.88
C GLU A 16 -15.30 6.14 -0.21
N ARG A 17 -14.31 5.91 0.67
CA ARG A 17 -14.20 4.70 1.49
C ARG A 17 -15.48 4.43 2.31
N ILE A 18 -16.14 5.48 2.79
CA ILE A 18 -17.41 5.37 3.54
C ILE A 18 -18.56 4.90 2.66
N HIS A 19 -18.52 5.20 1.35
CA HIS A 19 -19.59 4.94 0.40
C HIS A 19 -19.37 3.71 -0.49
N GLY A 20 -18.19 3.09 -0.44
CA GLY A 20 -17.92 1.78 -1.06
C GLY A 20 -17.54 1.81 -2.54
N GLY A 21 -16.94 2.89 -3.05
CA GLY A 21 -16.40 2.94 -4.40
C GLY A 21 -15.52 4.15 -4.70
N PHE A 22 -14.49 3.98 -5.54
CA PHE A 22 -13.40 4.94 -5.78
C PHE A 22 -13.47 5.66 -7.14
N ASN A 23 -14.65 6.18 -7.51
CA ASN A 23 -14.85 6.77 -8.84
C ASN A 23 -14.19 8.15 -8.98
N THR A 24 -14.32 8.99 -7.96
CA THR A 24 -13.80 10.36 -7.96
C THR A 24 -12.33 10.38 -7.62
N SER A 25 -11.90 9.55 -6.67
CA SER A 25 -10.51 9.42 -6.25
C SER A 25 -9.62 8.96 -7.40
N SER A 26 -10.08 8.07 -8.29
CA SER A 26 -9.30 7.68 -9.48
C SER A 26 -8.85 8.89 -10.30
N ALA A 27 -9.74 9.84 -10.62
CA ALA A 27 -9.36 11.04 -11.37
C ALA A 27 -8.40 11.98 -10.60
N TRP A 28 -8.42 11.94 -9.27
CA TRP A 28 -7.48 12.69 -8.43
C TRP A 28 -6.11 12.02 -8.36
N VAL A 29 -6.08 10.69 -8.29
CA VAL A 29 -4.84 9.93 -8.32
C VAL A 29 -4.15 10.07 -9.68
N ASP A 30 -4.87 10.09 -10.81
CA ASP A 30 -4.28 10.40 -12.13
C ASP A 30 -3.58 11.76 -12.14
N ARG A 31 -4.19 12.77 -11.52
CA ARG A 31 -3.59 14.10 -11.39
C ARG A 31 -2.38 14.10 -10.47
N LEU A 32 -2.43 13.32 -9.39
CA LEU A 32 -1.32 13.16 -8.47
C LEU A 32 -0.12 12.51 -9.16
N VAL A 33 -0.33 11.44 -9.93
CA VAL A 33 0.72 10.80 -10.74
C VAL A 33 1.31 11.79 -11.75
N ALA A 34 0.46 12.52 -12.48
CA ALA A 34 0.91 13.52 -13.45
C ALA A 34 1.73 14.66 -12.83
N ASP A 35 1.42 15.07 -11.59
CA ASP A 35 2.13 16.12 -10.85
C ASP A 35 3.41 15.60 -10.15
N ALA A 36 3.35 14.42 -9.54
CA ALA A 36 4.42 13.89 -8.73
C ALA A 36 5.49 13.16 -9.56
N GLY A 37 5.12 12.61 -10.71
CA GLY A 37 5.91 11.60 -11.42
C GLY A 37 5.93 10.26 -10.68
N GLU A 38 6.40 9.21 -11.34
CA GLU A 38 6.33 7.83 -10.82
C GLU A 38 7.60 7.37 -10.09
N GLU A 39 8.74 8.03 -10.32
CA GLU A 39 10.01 7.63 -9.70
C GLU A 39 9.94 7.72 -8.16
N GLN A 40 10.18 6.57 -7.50
CA GLN A 40 10.18 6.42 -6.04
C GLN A 40 8.89 6.96 -5.40
N LEU A 41 7.76 6.78 -6.09
CA LEU A 41 6.51 7.42 -5.71
C LEU A 41 6.02 6.96 -4.33
N ALA A 42 6.14 5.68 -3.99
CA ALA A 42 5.76 5.15 -2.68
C ALA A 42 6.51 5.84 -1.53
N GLU A 43 7.85 5.90 -1.60
CA GLU A 43 8.67 6.57 -0.57
C GLU A 43 8.37 8.06 -0.45
N ARG A 44 8.21 8.73 -1.59
CA ARG A 44 7.90 10.16 -1.63
C ARG A 44 6.52 10.47 -1.08
N LEU A 45 5.54 9.58 -1.28
CA LEU A 45 4.21 9.69 -0.70
C LEU A 45 4.27 9.42 0.81
N ASP A 46 4.92 8.35 1.26
CA ASP A 46 5.04 8.06 2.70
C ASP A 46 5.70 9.22 3.46
N ALA A 47 6.76 9.82 2.89
CA ALA A 47 7.42 10.97 3.49
C ALA A 47 6.57 12.25 3.49
N ALA A 48 5.67 12.43 2.52
CA ALA A 48 4.83 13.62 2.41
C ALA A 48 3.51 13.49 3.18
N ILE A 49 2.99 12.27 3.31
CA ILE A 49 1.74 12.00 4.02
C ILE A 49 2.07 11.89 5.51
N GLY A 50 1.77 12.95 6.26
CA GLY A 50 1.95 12.93 7.70
C GLY A 50 1.15 11.85 8.43
N ASP A 51 1.62 11.47 9.62
CA ASP A 51 1.04 10.41 10.47
C ASP A 51 -0.41 10.68 10.93
N THR A 52 -0.93 11.88 10.71
CA THR A 52 -2.32 12.24 11.01
C THR A 52 -3.33 11.55 10.09
N TRP A 53 -2.89 11.07 8.92
CA TRP A 53 -3.73 10.35 7.99
C TRP A 53 -3.82 8.86 8.38
N PRO A 54 -5.04 8.30 8.51
CA PRO A 54 -5.22 6.87 8.77
C PRO A 54 -4.51 6.03 7.72
N TRP A 55 -3.85 4.95 8.15
CA TRP A 55 -3.10 4.07 7.25
C TRP A 55 -4.03 3.45 6.20
N GLU A 56 -5.31 3.26 6.51
CA GLU A 56 -6.31 2.71 5.61
C GLU A 56 -6.53 3.59 4.37
N VAL A 57 -6.52 4.91 4.56
CA VAL A 57 -6.67 5.87 3.45
C VAL A 57 -5.44 5.81 2.55
N VAL A 58 -4.27 5.60 3.13
CA VAL A 58 -3.02 5.48 2.37
C VAL A 58 -2.93 4.12 1.66
N ALA A 59 -3.39 3.04 2.28
CA ALA A 59 -3.51 1.74 1.64
C ALA A 59 -4.44 1.81 0.41
N ASP A 60 -5.59 2.49 0.51
CA ASP A 60 -6.49 2.71 -0.62
C ASP A 60 -5.82 3.54 -1.74
N LEU A 61 -5.06 4.59 -1.38
CA LEU A 61 -4.28 5.36 -2.35
C LEU A 61 -3.28 4.45 -3.09
N PHE A 62 -2.57 3.59 -2.37
CA PHE A 62 -1.59 2.67 -2.96
C PHE A 62 -2.29 1.63 -3.86
N GLY A 63 -3.46 1.13 -3.45
CA GLY A 63 -4.30 0.26 -4.29
C GLY A 63 -4.70 0.92 -5.61
N LEU A 64 -5.12 2.20 -5.58
CA LEU A 64 -5.44 2.95 -6.79
C LEU A 64 -4.21 3.17 -7.68
N LEU A 65 -3.07 3.52 -7.08
CA LEU A 65 -1.83 3.76 -7.79
C LEU A 65 -1.32 2.52 -8.55
N THR A 66 -1.56 1.31 -8.03
CA THR A 66 -1.23 0.05 -8.73
C THR A 66 -1.83 -0.02 -10.13
N TRP A 67 -3.00 0.59 -10.35
CA TRP A 67 -3.68 0.57 -11.66
C TRP A 67 -3.42 1.80 -12.52
N GLN A 68 -2.80 2.85 -11.97
CA GLN A 68 -2.69 4.16 -12.61
C GLN A 68 -1.25 4.58 -12.91
N THR A 69 -0.28 3.79 -12.46
CA THR A 69 1.13 3.91 -12.83
C THR A 69 1.42 3.19 -14.14
N SER A 70 2.43 3.67 -14.88
CA SER A 70 2.78 3.15 -16.21
C SER A 70 3.34 1.72 -16.18
N ASP A 71 3.86 1.28 -15.04
CA ASP A 71 4.39 -0.06 -14.80
C ASP A 71 3.38 -1.01 -14.13
N ASN A 72 2.12 -0.57 -13.94
CA ASN A 72 1.08 -1.27 -13.20
C ASN A 72 1.49 -1.59 -11.74
N GLY A 73 2.15 -0.65 -11.09
CA GLY A 73 2.50 -0.70 -9.67
C GLY A 73 3.67 -1.60 -9.34
N ALA A 74 4.55 -1.90 -10.31
CA ALA A 74 5.71 -2.74 -10.06
C ALA A 74 6.68 -2.07 -9.06
N ASP A 75 7.07 -0.80 -9.30
CA ASP A 75 7.94 -0.02 -8.39
C ASP A 75 7.30 0.17 -7.01
N LEU A 76 5.97 0.36 -6.98
CA LEU A 76 5.20 0.45 -5.74
C LEU A 76 5.26 -0.85 -4.95
N SER A 77 5.07 -1.99 -5.62
CA SER A 77 5.08 -3.32 -4.99
C SER A 77 6.47 -3.63 -4.42
N ASP A 78 7.53 -3.39 -5.20
CA ASP A 78 8.92 -3.57 -4.76
C ASP A 78 9.22 -2.72 -3.51
N THR A 79 8.79 -1.47 -3.50
CA THR A 79 8.95 -0.58 -2.35
C THR A 79 8.18 -1.09 -1.11
N THR A 80 6.93 -1.53 -1.29
CA THR A 80 6.14 -2.06 -0.16
C THR A 80 6.65 -3.40 0.35
N ASP A 81 7.25 -4.23 -0.51
CA ASP A 81 7.94 -5.46 -0.10
C ASP A 81 9.18 -5.12 0.74
N ASP A 82 9.94 -4.09 0.35
CA ASP A 82 11.08 -3.60 1.14
C ASP A 82 10.65 -3.12 2.53
N TRP A 83 9.52 -2.43 2.65
CA TRP A 83 8.97 -2.05 3.96
C TRP A 83 8.65 -3.26 4.85
N LEU A 84 8.15 -4.34 4.26
CA LEU A 84 7.89 -5.59 4.98
C LEU A 84 9.19 -6.29 5.37
N ARG A 85 10.20 -6.31 4.49
CA ARG A 85 11.55 -6.85 4.79
C ARG A 85 12.18 -6.12 5.97
N GLU A 86 12.14 -4.79 5.96
CA GLU A 86 12.60 -3.97 7.07
C GLU A 86 11.82 -4.31 8.35
N GLY A 87 10.49 -4.28 8.26
CA GLY A 87 9.60 -4.67 9.35
C GLY A 87 9.81 -3.88 10.64
N THR A 88 10.08 -2.57 10.54
CA THR A 88 10.35 -1.71 11.69
C THR A 88 9.25 -0.68 11.96
N ASN A 89 8.46 -0.33 10.94
CA ASN A 89 7.42 0.69 11.03
C ASN A 89 6.03 0.06 10.84
N LEU A 90 5.24 0.02 11.91
CA LEU A 90 3.90 -0.58 11.91
C LEU A 90 2.97 0.03 10.84
N ARG A 91 3.04 1.35 10.61
CA ARG A 91 2.18 2.02 9.63
C ARG A 91 2.52 1.58 8.20
N ARG A 92 3.80 1.51 7.84
CA ARG A 92 4.26 1.00 6.53
C ARG A 92 3.85 -0.46 6.35
N ILE A 93 3.99 -1.27 7.39
CA ILE A 93 3.55 -2.68 7.39
C ILE A 93 2.03 -2.76 7.14
N GLN A 94 1.22 -1.97 7.84
CA GLN A 94 -0.23 -1.96 7.64
C GLN A 94 -0.61 -1.54 6.22
N ILE A 95 0.05 -0.53 5.65
CA ILE A 95 -0.17 -0.12 4.26
C ILE A 95 0.15 -1.27 3.30
N ALA A 96 1.33 -1.88 3.44
CA ALA A 96 1.78 -2.97 2.56
C ALA A 96 0.92 -4.24 2.65
N LEU A 97 0.45 -4.63 3.85
CA LEU A 97 -0.38 -5.84 4.04
C LEU A 97 -1.83 -5.70 3.55
N HIS A 98 -2.27 -4.48 3.31
CA HIS A 98 -3.64 -4.14 2.91
C HIS A 98 -3.73 -3.50 1.52
N GLY A 99 -2.63 -3.50 0.75
CA GLY A 99 -2.65 -3.17 -0.66
C GLY A 99 -3.38 -4.23 -1.50
N GLU A 100 -3.64 -3.90 -2.76
CA GLU A 100 -4.27 -4.84 -3.71
C GLU A 100 -3.30 -5.90 -4.24
N ALA A 101 -2.01 -5.56 -4.33
CA ALA A 101 -0.97 -6.49 -4.76
C ALA A 101 -0.64 -7.49 -3.66
N TYR A 102 -0.37 -8.73 -4.06
CA TYR A 102 0.05 -9.77 -3.15
C TYR A 102 1.53 -9.61 -2.79
N PRO A 103 1.92 -9.55 -1.51
CA PRO A 103 3.31 -9.32 -1.13
C PRO A 103 4.25 -10.43 -1.62
N PHE A 104 5.43 -10.02 -2.09
CA PHE A 104 6.53 -10.86 -2.57
C PHE A 104 6.18 -11.78 -3.74
N HIS A 105 7.08 -11.84 -4.72
CA HIS A 105 6.97 -12.85 -5.78
C HIS A 105 7.29 -14.26 -5.26
N ASP A 106 8.37 -14.41 -4.47
CA ASP A 106 8.81 -15.69 -3.92
C ASP A 106 7.99 -16.10 -2.70
N ARG A 107 7.46 -17.33 -2.73
CA ARG A 107 6.61 -17.86 -1.67
C ARG A 107 7.38 -18.09 -0.37
N ALA A 108 8.63 -18.56 -0.43
CA ALA A 108 9.38 -18.87 0.78
C ALA A 108 9.79 -17.58 1.51
N GLU A 109 10.23 -16.58 0.76
CA GLU A 109 10.49 -15.23 1.26
C GLU A 109 9.25 -14.64 1.92
N MET A 110 8.11 -14.67 1.23
CA MET A 110 6.84 -14.16 1.76
C MET A 110 6.52 -14.77 3.13
N VAL A 111 6.55 -16.10 3.24
CA VAL A 111 6.22 -16.80 4.49
C VAL A 111 7.20 -16.39 5.59
N GLN A 112 8.50 -16.42 5.31
CA GLN A 112 9.51 -16.06 6.29
C GLN A 112 9.34 -14.62 6.80
N VAL A 113 9.12 -13.65 5.91
CA VAL A 113 8.96 -12.25 6.29
C VAL A 113 7.68 -12.04 7.09
N LEU A 114 6.54 -12.57 6.62
CA LEU A 114 5.25 -12.38 7.28
C LEU A 114 5.17 -13.08 8.64
N GLU A 115 5.77 -14.26 8.81
CA GLU A 115 5.91 -14.90 10.12
C GLU A 115 6.72 -14.03 11.09
N GLY A 116 7.82 -13.45 10.61
CA GLY A 116 8.64 -12.53 11.39
C GLY A 116 7.92 -11.23 11.77
N ILE A 117 7.06 -10.70 10.90
CA ILE A 117 6.20 -9.55 11.20
C ILE A 117 5.15 -9.93 12.24
N ALA A 118 4.42 -11.03 12.06
CA ALA A 118 3.37 -11.48 12.96
C ALA A 118 3.87 -11.69 14.41
N GLN A 119 5.10 -12.18 14.56
CA GLN A 119 5.75 -12.33 15.87
C GLN A 119 6.08 -10.98 16.55
N ARG A 120 6.40 -9.95 15.77
CA ARG A 120 6.82 -8.63 16.27
C ARG A 120 5.65 -7.68 16.48
N PHE A 121 4.61 -7.76 15.64
CA PHE A 121 3.47 -6.86 15.60
C PHE A 121 2.16 -7.67 15.69
N PRO A 122 1.68 -7.97 16.91
CA PRO A 122 0.44 -8.71 17.12
C PRO A 122 -0.78 -8.08 16.43
N GLU A 123 -0.78 -6.75 16.21
CA GLU A 123 -1.85 -6.00 15.56
C GLU A 123 -2.11 -6.41 14.11
N VAL A 124 -1.12 -7.01 13.44
CA VAL A 124 -1.22 -7.45 12.04
C VAL A 124 -1.02 -8.97 11.88
N ALA A 125 -0.91 -9.71 12.99
CA ALA A 125 -0.63 -11.15 12.96
C ALA A 125 -1.70 -11.94 12.21
N ASP A 126 -2.97 -11.67 12.49
CA ASP A 126 -4.11 -12.32 11.81
C ASP A 126 -4.03 -12.10 10.29
N ARG A 127 -3.72 -10.87 9.87
CA ARG A 127 -3.60 -10.53 8.45
C ARG A 127 -2.42 -11.24 7.78
N CYS A 128 -1.29 -11.34 8.48
CA CYS A 128 -0.14 -12.10 7.99
C CYS A 128 -0.49 -13.58 7.81
N GLU A 129 -1.19 -14.19 8.78
CA GLU A 129 -1.60 -15.60 8.72
C GLU A 129 -2.61 -15.85 7.58
N GLU A 130 -3.57 -14.95 7.38
CA GLU A 130 -4.50 -14.99 6.25
C GLU A 130 -3.76 -15.03 4.91
N LEU A 131 -2.79 -14.13 4.74
CA LEU A 131 -1.97 -14.06 3.53
C LEU A 131 -1.16 -15.35 3.36
N ILE A 132 -0.38 -15.78 4.36
CA ILE A 132 0.37 -17.05 4.30
C ILE A 132 -0.53 -18.23 3.92
N THR A 133 -1.69 -18.34 4.56
CA THR A 133 -2.64 -19.42 4.30
C THR A 133 -3.20 -19.37 2.88
N SER A 134 -3.53 -18.18 2.37
CA SER A 134 -3.98 -18.00 0.99
C SER A 134 -2.90 -18.42 0.00
N ARG A 135 -1.64 -18.00 0.21
CA ARG A 135 -0.50 -18.34 -0.66
C ARG A 135 -0.29 -19.83 -0.76
N ASN A 136 -0.42 -20.53 0.37
CA ASN A 136 -0.26 -21.98 0.45
C ASN A 136 -1.36 -22.77 -0.28
N ARG A 137 -2.50 -22.14 -0.58
CA ARG A 137 -3.62 -22.75 -1.33
C ARG A 137 -3.54 -22.50 -2.83
N MET A 138 -2.78 -21.49 -3.27
CA MET A 138 -2.53 -21.24 -4.68
C MET A 138 -1.64 -22.36 -5.25
N LYS A 139 -2.01 -22.89 -6.41
CA LYS A 139 -1.13 -23.79 -7.18
C LYS A 139 -0.23 -22.92 -8.04
N ASP A 140 1.07 -23.24 -8.06
CA ASP A 140 2.07 -22.62 -8.94
C ASP A 140 1.66 -22.71 -10.43
#